data_AF-T1AXP2-F1
#
_entry.id   AF-T1AXP2-F1
#
_cell.length_a   1.000
_cell.length_b   1.000
_cell.length_c   1.000
_cell.angle_alpha   90.00
_cell.angle_beta   90.00
_cell.angle_gamma   90.00
#
_symmetry.space_group_name_H-M   'P 1'
#
loop_
_entity.id
_entity.type
_entity.pdbx_description
1 polymer ?
#
loop_
_entity_poly.entity_id
_entity_poly.type
_entity_poly.pdbx_seq_one_letter_code
_entity_poly.pdbx_strand_id
1 'polypeptide(L)'
;GYTRVGAARNIAGEADIKRQEVLEVAIVAFPHIANFTDFYPLSIEPYVSLKIAASPPQLLGADLIVLPGSKATASDLEWLRDRGMDKAIRQAVIDRGVVVLGICAGYQMLGHTIFDEVESRLGEIKGLGLLDVHTVFEKDKVVRQVKGRVQADERVKGWGR
;
A
#
# COMPACT_ATOMS: atom_id res chain seq x y z
N GLY A 1 -12.03 -11.11 23.48
CA GLY A 1 -11.52 -9.94 24.21
C GLY A 1 -10.03 -9.88 23.99
N TYR A 2 -9.54 -8.85 23.30
CA TYR A 2 -8.11 -8.75 22.97
C TYR A 2 -7.32 -8.29 24.20
N THR A 3 -6.36 -9.12 24.58
CA THR A 3 -5.39 -8.90 25.64
C THR A 3 -4.43 -7.78 25.24
N ARG A 4 -4.31 -6.76 26.10
CA ARG A 4 -3.21 -5.80 26.09
C ARG A 4 -1.89 -6.57 26.22
N VAL A 5 -1.03 -6.53 25.21
CA VAL A 5 0.38 -6.91 25.37
C VAL A 5 1.14 -5.64 25.78
N GLY A 6 1.82 -5.75 26.91
CA GLY A 6 2.24 -4.63 27.73
C GLY A 6 3.50 -3.89 27.27
N ALA A 7 3.52 -2.62 27.68
CA ALA A 7 4.65 -1.81 28.14
C ALA A 7 6.05 -2.16 27.58
N ALA A 8 6.45 -1.44 26.55
CA ALA A 8 7.86 -1.08 26.39
C ALA A 8 8.20 -0.04 27.45
N ARG A 9 9.17 -0.39 28.30
CA ARG A 9 9.68 0.44 29.39
C ARG A 9 10.40 1.66 28.80
N ASN A 10 10.09 2.83 29.32
CA ASN A 10 10.86 4.04 29.10
C ASN A 10 12.31 3.83 29.57
N ILE A 11 13.23 3.79 28.62
CA ILE A 11 14.64 4.14 28.84
C ILE A 11 14.87 5.46 28.10
N ALA A 12 15.04 6.52 28.89
CA ALA A 12 15.27 7.87 28.42
C ALA A 12 16.52 7.93 27.52
N GLY A 13 16.31 8.01 26.21
CA GLY A 13 17.38 8.06 25.21
C GLY A 13 16.91 8.20 23.75
N GLU A 14 15.65 7.86 23.43
CA GLU A 14 15.10 7.83 22.05
C GLU A 14 14.32 9.09 21.64
N ALA A 15 14.36 10.17 22.42
CA ALA A 15 13.47 11.32 22.21
C ALA A 15 13.90 12.29 21.08
N ASP A 16 14.97 12.02 20.33
CA ASP A 16 15.53 12.93 19.31
C ASP A 16 15.88 12.24 17.99
N ILE A 17 15.16 11.19 17.60
CA ILE A 17 15.21 10.72 16.21
C ILE A 17 14.56 11.81 15.34
N LYS A 18 15.39 12.57 14.61
CA LYS A 18 14.90 13.64 13.71
C LYS A 18 13.93 13.03 12.71
N ARG A 19 12.87 13.77 12.31
CA ARG A 19 11.90 13.37 11.27
C ARG A 19 12.51 12.88 9.94
N GLN A 20 13.79 13.15 9.69
CA GLN A 20 14.52 12.64 8.52
C GLN A 20 15.03 11.20 8.67
N GLU A 21 14.89 10.57 9.83
CA GLU A 21 15.40 9.22 10.12
C GLU A 21 14.31 8.15 10.27
N VAL A 22 13.02 8.52 10.33
CA VAL A 22 11.88 7.58 10.39
C VAL A 22 11.07 7.66 9.12
N LEU A 23 10.84 6.52 8.48
CA LEU A 23 9.98 6.39 7.30
C LEU A 23 8.51 6.23 7.75
N GLU A 24 7.67 7.21 7.42
CA GLU A 24 6.23 7.17 7.72
C GLU A 24 5.46 6.43 6.61
N VAL A 25 4.96 5.24 6.91
CA VAL A 25 4.28 4.36 5.95
C VAL A 25 2.79 4.26 6.29
N ALA A 26 1.93 4.66 5.34
CA ALA A 26 0.48 4.49 5.43
C ALA A 26 0.03 3.24 4.65
N ILE A 27 -0.50 2.25 5.34
CA ILE A 27 -1.10 1.07 4.71
C ILE A 27 -2.60 1.30 4.57
N VAL A 28 -3.11 1.27 3.34
CA VAL A 28 -4.53 1.46 3.09
C VAL A 28 -5.30 0.19 3.46
N ALA A 29 -6.28 0.31 4.35
CA ALA A 29 -7.11 -0.79 4.82
C ALA A 29 -8.51 -0.75 4.19
N PHE A 30 -8.59 -1.14 2.93
CA PHE A 30 -9.88 -1.39 2.28
C PHE A 30 -10.53 -2.70 2.79
N PRO A 31 -11.87 -2.85 2.67
CA PRO A 31 -12.63 -3.93 3.30
C PRO A 31 -12.17 -5.34 2.94
N HIS A 32 -11.72 -5.57 1.70
CA HIS A 32 -11.32 -6.90 1.21
C HIS A 32 -9.82 -7.09 1.14
N ILE A 33 -9.07 -6.40 2.02
CA ILE A 33 -7.61 -6.52 2.12
C ILE A 33 -7.15 -7.99 2.25
N ALA A 34 -6.17 -8.35 1.44
CA ALA A 34 -5.49 -9.64 1.46
C ALA A 34 -4.10 -9.50 2.06
N ASN A 35 -3.66 -10.53 2.78
CA ASN A 35 -2.30 -10.66 3.31
C ASN A 35 -1.82 -9.43 4.11
N PHE A 36 -2.71 -8.80 4.89
CA PHE A 36 -2.39 -7.66 5.74
C PHE A 36 -1.23 -7.93 6.71
N THR A 37 -1.06 -9.18 7.12
CA THR A 37 0.04 -9.62 8.00
C THR A 37 1.41 -9.49 7.36
N ASP A 38 1.51 -9.37 6.03
CA ASP A 38 2.79 -9.26 5.31
C ASP A 38 3.55 -7.97 5.69
N PHE A 39 2.87 -6.99 6.30
CA PHE A 39 3.48 -5.75 6.78
C PHE A 39 3.91 -5.81 8.25
N TYR A 40 3.57 -6.87 8.99
CA TYR A 40 3.97 -6.99 10.40
C TYR A 40 5.49 -6.92 10.61
N PRO A 41 6.35 -7.51 9.74
CA PRO A 41 7.80 -7.34 9.87
C PRO A 41 8.24 -5.87 9.83
N LEU A 42 7.55 -5.00 9.09
CA LEU A 42 7.87 -3.57 9.06
C LEU A 42 7.50 -2.85 10.37
N SER A 43 6.58 -3.40 11.18
CA SER A 43 6.16 -2.76 12.44
C SER A 43 7.20 -2.86 13.56
N ILE A 44 8.16 -3.78 13.41
CA ILE A 44 9.23 -4.00 14.39
C ILE A 44 10.55 -3.37 13.93
N GLU A 45 10.57 -2.77 12.73
CA GLU A 45 11.75 -2.06 12.23
C GLU A 45 11.89 -0.70 12.93
N PRO A 46 13.02 -0.41 13.61
CA PRO A 46 13.18 0.78 14.44
C PRO A 46 13.00 2.13 13.72
N TYR A 47 13.16 2.14 12.41
CA TYR A 47 13.11 3.35 11.57
C TYR A 47 11.88 3.39 10.65
N VAL A 48 10.86 2.57 10.95
CA VAL A 48 9.62 2.53 10.18
C VAL A 48 8.44 2.75 11.11
N SER A 49 7.68 3.80 10.83
CA SER A 49 6.41 4.08 11.49
C SER A 49 5.27 3.62 10.58
N LEU A 50 4.56 2.57 10.99
CA LEU A 50 3.39 2.07 10.25
C LEU A 50 2.10 2.67 10.82
N LYS A 51 1.25 3.19 9.93
CA LYS A 51 -0.13 3.57 10.25
C LYS A 51 -1.11 2.92 9.30
N ILE A 52 -2.29 2.59 9.83
CA ILE A 52 -3.40 2.06 9.04
C ILE A 52 -4.30 3.22 8.62
N ALA A 53 -4.52 3.36 7.32
CA ALA A 53 -5.30 4.45 6.74
C ALA A 53 -6.60 3.93 6.11
N ALA A 54 -7.73 4.47 6.57
CA ALA A 54 -9.05 4.21 6.02
C ALA A 54 -9.84 5.50 5.71
N SER A 55 -9.17 6.65 5.76
CA SER A 55 -9.70 7.98 5.45
C SER A 55 -8.59 8.94 5.01
N PRO A 56 -8.91 10.00 4.23
CA PRO A 56 -7.90 10.93 3.71
C PRO A 56 -6.99 11.58 4.76
N PRO A 57 -7.48 12.02 5.94
CA PRO A 57 -6.61 12.62 6.96
C PRO A 57 -5.51 11.66 7.45
N GLN A 58 -5.74 10.35 7.41
CA GLN A 58 -4.77 9.35 7.85
C GLN A 58 -3.61 9.16 6.86
N LEU A 59 -3.72 9.69 5.63
CA LEU A 59 -2.63 9.70 4.65
C LEU A 59 -1.67 10.89 4.83
N LEU A 60 -2.02 11.87 5.66
CA LEU A 60 -1.19 13.06 5.87
C LEU A 60 0.14 12.69 6.55
N GLY A 61 1.22 13.28 6.06
CA GLY A 61 2.57 13.03 6.57
C GLY A 61 3.12 11.63 6.31
N ALA A 62 2.52 10.86 5.38
CA ALA A 62 3.14 9.63 4.90
C ALA A 62 4.20 9.94 3.84
N ASP A 63 5.35 9.28 3.94
CA ASP A 63 6.41 9.26 2.92
C ASP A 63 6.13 8.16 1.88
N LEU A 64 5.50 7.08 2.32
CA LEU A 64 5.09 5.94 1.52
C LEU A 64 3.62 5.60 1.79
N ILE A 65 2.83 5.46 0.73
CA ILE A 65 1.49 4.89 0.79
C ILE A 65 1.52 3.50 0.18
N VAL A 66 1.03 2.50 0.90
CA VAL A 66 0.93 1.13 0.41
C VAL A 66 -0.52 0.79 0.09
N LEU A 67 -0.76 0.37 -1.15
CA LEU A 67 -1.99 -0.30 -1.58
C LEU A 67 -1.73 -1.81 -1.57
N PRO A 68 -2.22 -2.54 -0.55
CA PRO A 68 -1.99 -3.97 -0.44
C PRO A 68 -2.78 -4.79 -1.46
N GLY A 69 -2.68 -6.12 -1.38
CA GLY A 69 -3.56 -7.00 -2.14
C GLY A 69 -5.01 -6.88 -1.69
N SER A 70 -5.95 -7.15 -2.60
CA SER A 70 -7.39 -7.18 -2.38
C SER A 70 -7.96 -8.47 -2.96
N LYS A 71 -9.01 -8.99 -2.33
CA LYS A 71 -9.81 -10.12 -2.83
C LYS A 71 -11.04 -9.68 -3.65
N ALA A 72 -11.28 -8.37 -3.74
CA ALA A 72 -12.40 -7.79 -4.47
C ALA A 72 -11.99 -6.43 -5.04
N THR A 73 -11.06 -6.44 -6.00
CA THR A 73 -10.40 -5.25 -6.54
C THR A 73 -11.37 -4.15 -6.97
N ALA A 74 -12.44 -4.51 -7.68
CA ALA A 74 -13.44 -3.56 -8.13
C ALA A 74 -14.15 -2.84 -6.97
N SER A 75 -14.61 -3.61 -5.98
CA SER A 75 -15.34 -3.09 -4.82
C SER A 75 -14.44 -2.24 -3.93
N ASP A 76 -13.20 -2.64 -3.72
CA ASP A 76 -12.25 -1.85 -2.92
C ASP A 76 -11.84 -0.56 -3.63
N LEU A 77 -11.77 -0.56 -4.97
CA LEU A 77 -11.51 0.66 -5.73
C LEU A 77 -12.70 1.64 -5.69
N GLU A 78 -13.93 1.13 -5.72
CA GLU A 78 -15.13 1.94 -5.46
C GLU A 78 -15.12 2.52 -4.04
N TRP A 79 -14.79 1.69 -3.04
CA TRP A 79 -14.66 2.14 -1.66
C TRP A 79 -13.63 3.27 -1.49
N LEU A 80 -12.52 3.25 -2.24
CA LEU A 80 -11.55 4.35 -2.24
C LEU A 80 -12.18 5.65 -2.75
N ARG A 81 -12.99 5.58 -3.81
CA ARG A 81 -13.67 6.74 -4.41
C ARG A 81 -14.73 7.32 -3.48
N ASP A 82 -15.55 6.45 -2.90
CA ASP A 82 -16.62 6.84 -1.98
C ASP A 82 -16.10 7.61 -0.77
N ARG A 83 -14.85 7.31 -0.35
CA ARG A 83 -14.18 7.98 0.77
C ARG A 83 -13.29 9.13 0.37
N GLY A 84 -13.19 9.44 -0.93
CA GLY A 84 -12.25 10.41 -1.47
C GLY A 84 -10.77 10.04 -1.24
N MET A 85 -10.48 8.78 -0.93
CA MET A 85 -9.12 8.27 -0.76
C MET A 85 -8.37 8.28 -2.08
N ASP A 86 -9.04 7.95 -3.19
CA ASP A 86 -8.49 7.99 -4.54
C ASP A 86 -7.89 9.37 -4.88
N LYS A 87 -8.63 10.44 -4.58
CA LYS A 87 -8.21 11.82 -4.77
C LYS A 87 -7.07 12.18 -3.82
N ALA A 88 -7.17 11.78 -2.55
CA ALA A 88 -6.15 12.07 -1.55
C ALA A 88 -4.81 11.41 -1.87
N ILE A 89 -4.83 10.17 -2.38
CA ILE A 89 -3.63 9.45 -2.85
C ILE A 89 -3.03 10.17 -4.05
N ARG A 90 -3.82 10.50 -5.07
CA ARG A 90 -3.35 11.25 -6.25
C ARG A 90 -2.73 12.59 -5.86
N GLN A 91 -3.38 13.33 -4.97
CA GLN A 91 -2.90 14.61 -4.48
C GLN A 91 -1.58 14.47 -3.70
N ALA A 92 -1.44 13.40 -2.91
CA ALA A 92 -0.19 13.09 -2.22
C ALA A 92 0.98 12.91 -3.19
N VAL A 93 0.74 12.21 -4.31
CA VAL A 93 1.75 12.04 -5.36
C VAL A 93 2.07 13.38 -6.03
N ILE A 94 1.05 14.11 -6.48
CA ILE A 94 1.22 15.32 -7.29
C ILE A 94 1.85 16.46 -6.48
N ASP A 95 1.34 16.73 -5.28
CA ASP A 95 1.74 17.92 -4.51
C ASP A 95 2.97 17.68 -3.64
N ARG A 96 3.13 16.45 -3.15
CA ARG A 96 4.12 16.13 -2.13
C ARG A 96 5.17 15.12 -2.61
N GLY A 97 5.03 14.56 -3.81
CA GLY A 97 5.95 13.55 -4.33
C GLY A 97 5.93 12.24 -3.54
N VAL A 98 4.84 11.95 -2.83
CA VAL A 98 4.72 10.72 -2.02
C VAL A 98 4.78 9.50 -2.92
N VAL A 99 5.56 8.50 -2.53
CA VAL A 99 5.65 7.23 -3.26
C VAL A 99 4.43 6.37 -2.94
N VAL A 100 3.87 5.73 -3.96
CA VAL A 100 2.77 4.76 -3.79
C VAL A 100 3.23 3.38 -4.25
N LEU A 101 3.22 2.42 -3.32
CA LEU A 101 3.55 1.02 -3.58
C LEU A 101 2.27 0.21 -3.68
N GLY A 102 1.99 -0.34 -4.87
CA GLY A 102 0.91 -1.28 -5.09
C GLY A 102 1.40 -2.73 -5.04
N ILE A 103 0.69 -3.61 -4.34
CA ILE A 103 0.98 -5.05 -4.26
C ILE A 103 -0.21 -5.84 -4.79
N CYS A 104 0.01 -6.73 -5.76
CA CYS A 104 -1.05 -7.56 -6.36
C CYS A 104 -2.22 -6.68 -6.87
N ALA A 105 -3.43 -6.82 -6.33
CA ALA A 105 -4.55 -5.96 -6.67
C ALA A 105 -4.25 -4.47 -6.48
N GLY A 106 -3.50 -4.08 -5.45
CA GLY A 106 -3.10 -2.70 -5.25
C GLY A 106 -2.22 -2.16 -6.39
N TYR A 107 -1.40 -2.99 -7.02
CA TYR A 107 -0.66 -2.61 -8.24
C TYR A 107 -1.61 -2.42 -9.43
N GLN A 108 -2.57 -3.33 -9.61
CA GLN A 108 -3.57 -3.24 -10.66
C GLN A 108 -4.41 -1.95 -10.52
N MET A 109 -4.77 -1.58 -9.29
CA MET A 109 -5.48 -0.34 -8.98
C MET A 109 -4.69 0.91 -9.36
N LEU A 110 -3.35 0.88 -9.39
CA LEU A 110 -2.53 2.03 -9.79
C LEU A 110 -2.58 2.29 -11.30
N GLY A 111 -2.95 1.31 -12.11
CA GLY A 111 -3.02 1.41 -13.57
C GLY A 111 -4.13 2.34 -14.08
N HIS A 112 -4.21 2.48 -15.41
CA HIS A 112 -5.27 3.21 -16.10
C HIS A 112 -6.61 2.47 -16.04
N THR A 113 -6.61 1.17 -16.32
CA THR A 113 -7.83 0.35 -16.37
C THR A 113 -7.61 -1.06 -15.85
N ILE A 114 -8.68 -1.65 -15.33
CA ILE A 114 -8.82 -3.06 -14.98
C ILE A 114 -10.04 -3.58 -15.73
N PHE A 115 -9.84 -4.49 -16.68
CA PHE A 115 -10.91 -5.20 -17.37
C PHE A 115 -11.21 -6.50 -16.64
N ASP A 116 -12.37 -6.59 -16.03
CA ASP A 116 -12.77 -7.69 -15.17
C ASP A 116 -14.17 -8.22 -15.49
N GLU A 117 -14.19 -9.20 -16.41
CA GLU A 117 -15.37 -10.01 -16.76
C GLU A 117 -15.44 -11.32 -15.97
N VAL A 118 -14.55 -11.52 -14.99
CA VAL A 118 -14.35 -12.81 -14.32
C VAL A 118 -14.76 -12.73 -12.86
N GLU A 119 -14.14 -11.84 -12.10
CA GLU A 119 -14.38 -11.70 -10.66
C GLU A 119 -15.59 -10.79 -10.40
N SER A 120 -15.59 -9.55 -10.91
CA SER A 120 -16.67 -8.58 -10.69
C SER A 120 -17.74 -8.56 -11.78
N ARG A 121 -17.41 -8.95 -13.03
CA ARG A 121 -18.31 -8.88 -14.20
C ARG A 121 -18.79 -7.46 -14.52
N LEU A 122 -18.00 -6.46 -14.18
CA LEU A 122 -18.28 -5.05 -14.44
C LEU A 122 -17.66 -4.55 -15.75
N GLY A 123 -16.89 -5.41 -16.45
CA GLY A 123 -16.18 -5.04 -17.66
C GLY A 123 -15.01 -4.11 -17.34
N GLU A 124 -14.95 -2.95 -17.97
CA GLU A 124 -13.86 -1.99 -17.77
C GLU A 124 -14.08 -1.10 -16.54
N ILE A 125 -13.12 -1.15 -15.61
CA ILE A 125 -13.07 -0.32 -14.42
C ILE A 125 -11.86 0.61 -14.55
N LYS A 126 -12.08 1.92 -14.42
CA LYS A 126 -10.97 2.89 -14.38
C LYS A 126 -10.12 2.64 -13.13
N GLY A 127 -8.80 2.72 -13.22
CA GLY A 127 -7.92 2.68 -12.05
C GLY A 127 -7.59 4.08 -11.50
N LEU A 128 -6.54 4.16 -10.69
CA LEU A 128 -5.98 5.40 -10.15
C LEU A 128 -5.04 6.09 -11.14
N GLY A 129 -4.75 5.52 -12.31
CA GLY A 129 -3.99 6.16 -13.38
C GLY A 129 -2.68 6.81 -12.92
N LEU A 130 -2.00 6.19 -11.96
CA LEU A 130 -0.69 6.57 -11.45
C LEU A 130 0.45 5.80 -12.14
N LEU A 131 0.12 4.68 -12.79
CA LEU A 131 1.02 3.89 -13.62
C LEU A 131 0.43 3.71 -15.03
N ASP A 132 1.30 3.69 -16.04
CA ASP A 132 0.94 3.36 -17.42
C ASP A 132 0.79 1.83 -17.57
N VAL A 133 -0.29 1.31 -16.97
CA VAL A 133 -0.59 -0.12 -16.89
C VAL A 133 -2.06 -0.35 -17.15
N HIS A 134 -2.35 -1.36 -17.96
CA HIS A 134 -3.70 -1.89 -18.16
C HIS A 134 -3.74 -3.34 -17.69
N THR A 135 -4.76 -3.70 -16.91
CA THR A 135 -4.92 -5.05 -16.36
C THR A 135 -6.12 -5.73 -17.00
N VAL A 136 -6.00 -7.00 -17.36
CA VAL A 136 -7.10 -7.84 -17.86
C VAL A 136 -7.18 -9.09 -17.00
N PHE A 137 -8.35 -9.39 -16.45
CA PHE A 137 -8.59 -10.63 -15.71
C PHE A 137 -9.02 -11.72 -16.68
N GLU A 138 -8.28 -12.83 -16.67
CA GLU A 138 -8.58 -14.01 -17.45
C GLU A 138 -9.25 -15.07 -16.58
N LYS A 139 -10.09 -15.93 -17.19
CA LYS A 139 -10.85 -16.97 -16.48
C LYS A 139 -9.95 -17.96 -15.76
N ASP A 140 -8.81 -18.27 -16.37
CA ASP A 140 -7.86 -19.23 -15.85
C ASP A 140 -6.84 -18.53 -14.95
N LYS A 141 -6.93 -18.79 -13.64
CA LYS A 141 -5.96 -18.28 -12.67
C LYS A 141 -4.68 -19.11 -12.76
N VAL A 142 -3.70 -18.63 -13.52
CA VAL A 142 -2.39 -19.29 -13.64
C VAL A 142 -1.43 -18.73 -12.59
N VAL A 143 -1.05 -19.57 -11.62
CA VAL A 143 0.06 -19.27 -10.70
C VAL A 143 1.31 -19.97 -11.23
N ARG A 144 2.31 -19.19 -11.65
CA ARG A 144 3.61 -19.71 -12.09
C ARG A 144 4.74 -18.91 -11.48
N GLN A 145 5.84 -19.58 -11.16
CA GLN A 145 7.06 -18.90 -10.75
C GLN A 145 7.61 -18.11 -11.94
N VAL A 146 7.83 -16.82 -11.75
CA VAL A 146 8.44 -15.92 -12.73
C VAL A 146 9.75 -15.37 -12.18
N LYS A 147 10.69 -15.03 -13.07
CA LYS A 147 11.91 -14.30 -12.71
C LYS A 147 11.75 -12.85 -13.16
N GLY A 148 12.04 -11.92 -12.26
CA GLY A 148 12.10 -10.48 -12.55
C GLY A 148 13.48 -9.93 -12.21
N ARG A 149 13.83 -8.79 -12.80
CA ARG A 149 15.00 -8.00 -12.39
C ARG A 149 14.46 -6.71 -11.78
N VAL A 150 14.92 -6.39 -10.57
CA VAL A 150 14.64 -5.08 -9.97
C VAL A 150 15.44 -4.04 -10.73
N GLN A 151 14.76 -3.05 -11.29
CA GLN A 151 15.39 -1.85 -11.82
C GLN A 151 15.27 -0.79 -10.73
N ALA A 152 16.37 -0.55 -10.03
CA ALA A 152 16.51 0.54 -9.07
C ALA A 152 17.73 1.34 -9.50
N ASP A 153 17.58 2.67 -9.55
CA ASP A 153 18.70 3.57 -9.90
C ASP A 153 19.71 3.70 -8.75
N GLU A 154 19.37 3.23 -7.54
CA GLU A 154 20.24 3.30 -6.36
C GLU A 154 20.66 1.92 -5.84
N ARG A 155 21.93 1.83 -5.41
CA ARG A 155 22.44 0.68 -4.68
C ARG A 155 21.90 0.70 -3.25
N VAL A 156 20.99 -0.22 -2.93
CA VAL A 156 20.55 -0.46 -1.56
C VAL A 156 21.72 -1.06 -0.76
N LYS A 157 22.18 -0.35 0.29
CA LYS A 157 23.05 -0.90 1.33
C LYS A 157 22.25 -1.02 2.61
N GLY A 158 22.10 -2.23 3.12
CA GLY A 158 21.46 -2.53 4.39
C GLY A 158 22.41 -3.27 5.32
N TRP A 159 22.13 -3.21 6.62
CA TRP A 159 22.81 -4.03 7.61
C TRP A 159 21.96 -5.27 7.89
N GLY A 160 22.50 -6.46 7.61
CA GLY A 160 21.94 -7.72 8.08
C GLY A 160 22.49 -8.05 9.47
N ARG A 161 21.64 -8.56 10.36
CA ARG A 161 22.11 -9.39 11.48
C ARG A 161 21.90 -10.86 11.12
#